data_AF-A0A947A5Y1-F1
#
_entry.id   AF-A0A947A5Y1-F1
#
_cell.length_a   1.000
_cell.length_b   1.000
_cell.length_c   1.000
_cell.angle_alpha   90.00
_cell.angle_beta   90.00
_cell.angle_gamma   90.00
#
_symmetry.space_group_name_H-M   'P 1'
#
loop_
_entity.id
_entity.type
_entity.pdbx_description
1 polymer ?
#
loop_
_entity_poly.entity_id
_entity_poly.type
_entity_poly.pdbx_seq_one_letter_code
_entity_poly.pdbx_strand_id
1 'polypeptide(L)'
;MNKKKEILIGFVVGLIANTLGTLLYILLFSDMGITETFDAAVKQGYVGSLLALGAILNLIAFFGFLKLRRDHRARGVLMATVLTALIILYYKLF
;
A
#
# COMPACT_ATOMS: atom_id res chain seq x y z
N MET A 1 7.96 -23.07 11.20
CA MET A 1 8.34 -21.72 10.70
C MET A 1 7.97 -20.69 11.75
N ASN A 2 8.84 -19.73 12.08
CA ASN A 2 8.63 -18.78 13.18
C ASN A 2 7.49 -17.80 12.85
N LYS A 3 6.47 -17.69 13.72
CA LYS A 3 5.30 -16.82 13.52
C LYS A 3 5.69 -15.37 13.24
N LYS A 4 6.74 -14.85 13.89
CA LYS A 4 7.24 -13.48 13.68
C LYS A 4 7.76 -13.27 12.26
N LYS A 5 8.46 -14.27 11.71
CA LYS A 5 8.97 -14.25 10.33
C LYS A 5 7.83 -14.18 9.32
N GLU A 6 6.75 -14.94 9.54
CA GLU A 6 5.59 -14.93 8.64
C GLU A 6 4.87 -13.58 8.66
N ILE A 7 4.71 -12.96 9.83
CA ILE A 7 4.14 -11.62 9.94
C ILE A 7 5.04 -10.61 9.21
N LEU A 8 6.36 -10.68 9.39
CA LEU A 8 7.30 -9.79 8.70
C LEU A 8 7.23 -9.96 7.17
N ILE A 9 7.14 -11.18 6.66
CA ILE A 9 6.96 -11.45 5.23
C ILE A 9 5.67 -10.80 4.73
N GLY A 10 4.56 -10.99 5.44
CA GLY A 10 3.29 -10.36 5.11
C GLY A 10 3.37 -8.83 5.09
N PHE A 11 4.03 -8.25 6.08
CA PHE A 11 4.23 -6.80 6.17
C PHE A 11 5.03 -6.25 4.99
N VAL A 12 6.16 -6.88 4.64
CA VAL A 12 6.97 -6.50 3.47
C VAL A 12 6.16 -6.66 2.18
N VAL A 13 5.39 -7.74 2.03
CA VAL A 13 4.51 -7.92 0.87
C VAL A 13 3.45 -6.82 0.78
N GLY A 14 2.86 -6.40 1.90
CA GLY A 14 1.91 -5.29 1.94
C GLY A 14 2.56 -3.93 1.61
N LEU A 15 3.80 -3.68 1.99
CA LEU A 15 4.50 -2.46 1.56
C LEU A 15 4.76 -2.48 0.05
N ILE A 16 5.26 -3.61 -0.48
CA ILE A 16 5.53 -3.77 -1.91
C ILE A 16 4.23 -3.65 -2.73
N ALA A 17 3.16 -4.31 -2.30
CA ALA A 17 1.87 -4.26 -2.98
C ALA A 17 1.33 -2.82 -3.03
N ASN A 18 1.42 -2.06 -1.93
CA ASN A 18 1.00 -0.67 -1.90
C ASN A 18 1.83 0.20 -2.86
N THR A 19 3.17 0.07 -2.83
CA THR A 19 4.05 0.81 -3.74
C THR A 19 3.76 0.47 -5.19
N LEU A 20 3.62 -0.81 -5.53
CA LEU A 20 3.26 -1.24 -6.88
C LEU A 20 1.88 -0.74 -7.28
N GLY A 21 0.91 -0.71 -6.36
CA GLY A 21 -0.44 -0.23 -6.63
C GLY A 21 -0.46 1.26 -6.95
N THR A 22 0.28 2.05 -6.17
CA THR A 22 0.45 3.49 -6.43
C THR A 22 1.16 3.72 -7.76
N LEU A 23 2.26 3.01 -8.05
CA LEU A 23 2.98 3.14 -9.31
C LEU A 23 2.12 2.73 -10.51
N LEU A 24 1.38 1.62 -10.40
CA LEU A 24 0.48 1.14 -11.43
C LEU A 24 -0.63 2.16 -11.69
N TYR A 25 -1.21 2.75 -10.64
CA TYR A 25 -2.20 3.80 -10.80
C TYR A 25 -1.62 5.00 -11.57
N ILE A 26 -0.43 5.47 -11.19
CA ILE A 26 0.22 6.59 -11.89
C ILE A 26 0.46 6.23 -13.36
N LEU A 27 0.99 5.05 -13.66
CA LEU A 27 1.33 4.64 -15.02
C LEU A 27 0.09 4.42 -15.92
N LEU A 28 -1.05 4.03 -15.34
CA LEU A 28 -2.26 3.76 -16.11
C LEU A 28 -3.15 5.01 -16.28
N PHE A 29 -3.11 5.94 -15.33
CA PHE A 29 -4.07 7.04 -15.26
C PHE A 29 -3.44 8.44 -15.32
N SER A 30 -2.11 8.58 -15.28
CA SER A 30 -1.43 9.87 -15.41
C SER A 30 -0.79 10.04 -16.78
N ASP A 31 -1.01 11.20 -17.38
CA ASP A 31 -0.33 11.63 -18.60
C ASP A 31 1.09 12.20 -18.32
N MET A 32 1.44 12.39 -17.04
CA MET A 32 2.73 12.92 -16.58
C MET A 32 3.68 11.80 -16.14
N GLY A 33 4.98 12.09 -16.02
CA GLY A 33 5.95 11.14 -15.47
C GLY A 33 5.64 10.73 -14.02
N ILE A 34 6.21 9.61 -13.56
CA ILE A 34 5.96 9.11 -12.19
C ILE A 34 6.31 10.17 -11.13
N THR A 35 7.49 10.79 -11.28
CA THR A 35 7.98 11.83 -10.37
C THR A 35 7.13 13.08 -10.42
N GLU A 36 6.73 13.52 -11.62
CA GLU A 36 5.89 14.70 -11.82
C GLU A 36 4.49 14.50 -11.23
N THR A 37 3.90 13.32 -11.45
CA THR A 37 2.59 12.97 -10.89
C THR A 37 2.64 12.95 -9.36
N PHE A 38 3.71 12.39 -8.79
CA PHE A 38 3.88 12.39 -7.35
C PHE A 38 4.10 13.80 -6.78
N ASP A 39 4.93 14.62 -7.42
CA ASP A 39 5.17 16.00 -7.00
C ASP A 39 3.90 16.87 -7.15
N ALA A 40 3.10 16.65 -8.19
CA ALA A 40 1.78 17.25 -8.36
C ALA A 40 0.82 16.78 -7.25
N ALA A 41 0.84 15.50 -6.88
CA ALA A 41 0.05 14.97 -5.77
C ALA A 41 0.38 15.63 -4.44
N VAL A 42 1.67 15.87 -4.18
CA VAL A 42 2.14 16.60 -3.01
C VAL A 42 1.67 18.06 -3.05
N LYS A 43 1.92 18.77 -4.15
CA LYS A 43 1.57 20.19 -4.30
C LYS A 43 0.08 20.46 -4.23
N GLN A 44 -0.74 19.57 -4.78
CA GLN A 44 -2.20 19.70 -4.80
C GLN A 44 -2.87 19.00 -3.61
N GLY A 45 -2.10 18.39 -2.70
CA GLY A 45 -2.61 17.78 -1.46
C GLY A 45 -3.40 16.49 -1.65
N TYR A 46 -3.26 15.78 -2.77
CA TYR A 46 -3.97 14.51 -3.03
C TYR A 46 -3.10 13.25 -2.86
N VAL A 47 -1.91 13.36 -2.27
CA VAL A 47 -1.04 12.20 -1.92
C VAL A 47 -1.81 11.13 -1.17
N GLY A 48 -2.66 11.52 -0.22
CA GLY A 48 -3.47 10.59 0.56
C GLY A 48 -4.39 9.72 -0.32
N SER A 49 -5.01 10.32 -1.33
CA SER A 49 -5.86 9.60 -2.30
C SER A 49 -5.03 8.65 -3.17
N LEU A 50 -3.85 9.08 -3.59
CA LEU A 50 -2.93 8.28 -4.40
C LEU A 50 -2.41 7.03 -3.66
N LEU A 51 -2.07 7.18 -2.37
CA LEU A 51 -1.69 6.07 -1.51
C LEU A 51 -2.89 5.16 -1.19
N ALA A 52 -4.10 5.72 -1.00
CA ALA A 52 -5.30 4.93 -0.77
C ALA A 52 -5.63 4.02 -1.96
N LEU A 53 -5.45 4.52 -3.18
CA LEU A 53 -5.58 3.73 -4.41
C LEU A 53 -4.52 2.62 -4.47
N GLY A 54 -3.27 2.91 -4.08
CA GLY A 54 -2.23 1.88 -3.97
C GLY A 54 -2.59 0.77 -2.98
N ALA A 55 -3.22 1.11 -1.86
CA ALA A 55 -3.61 0.16 -0.83
C ALA A 55 -4.67 -0.84 -1.29
N ILE A 56 -5.34 -0.62 -2.43
CA ILE A 56 -6.24 -1.60 -3.03
C ILE A 56 -5.48 -2.91 -3.34
N LEU A 57 -4.23 -2.84 -3.81
CA LEU A 57 -3.42 -4.05 -4.03
C LEU A 57 -3.09 -4.78 -2.73
N ASN A 58 -3.04 -4.09 -1.58
CA ASN A 58 -2.88 -4.77 -0.28
C ASN A 58 -4.08 -5.65 0.03
N LEU A 59 -5.29 -5.26 -0.36
CA LEU A 59 -6.48 -6.10 -0.18
C LEU A 59 -6.34 -7.39 -0.99
N ILE A 60 -5.84 -7.30 -2.22
CA ILE A 60 -5.58 -8.49 -3.06
C ILE A 60 -4.57 -9.42 -2.39
N ALA A 61 -3.44 -8.88 -1.90
CA ALA A 61 -2.44 -9.67 -1.19
C ALA A 61 -2.99 -10.27 0.12
N PHE A 62 -3.79 -9.51 0.86
CA PHE A 62 -4.42 -9.92 2.11
C PHE A 62 -5.37 -11.11 1.90
N PHE A 63 -6.35 -10.95 0.98
CA PHE A 63 -7.30 -12.01 0.67
C PHE A 63 -6.61 -13.22 0.01
N GLY A 64 -5.56 -12.99 -0.78
CA GLY A 64 -4.71 -14.05 -1.33
C GLY A 64 -4.09 -14.92 -0.22
N PHE A 65 -3.50 -14.30 0.82
CA PHE A 65 -2.95 -15.04 1.95
C PHE A 65 -4.04 -15.73 2.79
N LEU A 66 -5.21 -15.11 2.98
CA LEU A 66 -6.33 -15.77 3.66
C LEU A 66 -6.79 -17.03 2.91
N LYS A 67 -6.96 -16.94 1.59
CA LYS A 67 -7.37 -18.09 0.75
C LYS A 67 -6.35 -19.23 0.81
N LEU A 68 -5.06 -18.90 0.94
CA LEU A 68 -3.97 -19.86 1.11
C LEU A 68 -3.80 -20.38 2.56
N ARG A 69 -4.70 -20.00 3.48
CA ARG A 69 -4.62 -20.31 4.92
C ARG A 69 -3.30 -19.86 5.56
N ARG A 70 -2.78 -18.71 5.13
CA ARG A 70 -1.54 -18.07 5.64
C ARG A 70 -1.87 -16.88 6.53
N ASP A 71 -2.62 -17.12 7.61
CA ASP A 71 -3.19 -16.08 8.48
C ASP A 71 -2.13 -15.15 9.09
N HIS A 72 -0.95 -15.68 9.44
CA HIS A 72 0.14 -14.86 9.97
C HIS A 72 0.69 -13.86 8.93
N ARG A 73 0.77 -14.26 7.65
CA ARG A 73 1.16 -13.34 6.57
C ARG A 73 0.05 -12.33 6.29
N ALA A 74 -1.20 -12.77 6.29
CA ALA A 74 -2.35 -11.88 6.16
C ALA A 74 -2.37 -10.79 7.25
N ARG A 75 -2.06 -11.14 8.51
CA ARG A 75 -1.88 -10.16 9.59
C ARG A 75 -0.75 -9.18 9.32
N GLY A 76 0.36 -9.65 8.75
CA GLY A 76 1.44 -8.77 8.31
C GLY A 76 0.99 -7.75 7.27
N VAL A 77 0.25 -8.18 6.25
CA VAL A 77 -0.31 -7.27 5.23
C VAL A 77 -1.25 -6.25 5.86
N LEU A 78 -2.12 -6.66 6.79
CA LEU A 78 -2.99 -5.73 7.52
C LEU A 78 -2.20 -4.66 8.29
N MET A 79 -1.10 -5.04 8.95
CA MET A 79 -0.23 -4.07 9.63
C MET A 79 0.34 -3.04 8.65
N ALA A 80 0.74 -3.46 7.45
CA ALA A 80 1.19 -2.55 6.41
C ALA A 80 0.07 -1.63 5.93
N THR A 81 -1.15 -2.14 5.76
CA THR A 81 -2.32 -1.32 5.40
C THR A 81 -2.66 -0.28 6.46
N VAL A 82 -2.62 -0.64 7.75
CA VAL A 82 -2.82 0.31 8.85
C VAL A 82 -1.73 1.38 8.85
N LEU A 83 -0.47 0.99 8.62
CA LEU A 83 0.63 1.95 8.50
C LEU A 83 0.39 2.92 7.33
N THR A 84 0.00 2.43 6.16
CA THR A 84 -0.36 3.29 5.02
C THR A 84 -1.50 4.24 5.37
N ALA A 85 -2.54 3.76 6.07
CA ALA A 85 -3.64 4.61 6.51
C ALA A 85 -3.19 5.71 7.47
N LEU A 86 -2.26 5.43 8.38
CA LEU A 86 -1.66 6.44 9.27
C LEU A 86 -0.83 7.48 8.47
N ILE A 87 -0.09 7.05 7.46
CA ILE A 87 0.64 7.95 6.55
C ILE A 87 -0.34 8.85 5.79
N ILE A 88 -1.42 8.29 5.26
CA ILE A 88 -2.49 9.05 4.58
C ILE A 88 -3.10 10.08 5.53
N LEU A 89 -3.39 9.67 6.77
CA LEU A 89 -3.95 10.57 7.77
C LEU A 89 -2.98 11.72 8.09
N TYR A 90 -1.69 11.44 8.21
CA TYR A 90 -0.67 12.46 8.43
C TYR A 90 -0.67 13.51 7.30
N TYR A 91 -0.59 13.09 6.04
CA TYR A 91 -0.65 14.00 4.87
C TYR A 91 -1.97 14.76 4.71
N LYS A 92 -3.05 14.27 5.33
CA LYS A 92 -4.36 14.92 5.25
C LYS A 92 -4.56 15.97 6.34
N LEU A 93 -3.87 15.84 7.47
CA LEU A 93 -4.00 16.72 8.62
C LEU A 93 -2.94 17.83 8.68
N PHE A 94 -1.76 17.58 8.11
CA PHE A 94 -0.62 18.50 8.06
C PHE A 94 -0.22 18.78 6.62
#